data_AF-A0A2V5NTD5-F1
#
_entry.id   AF-A0A2V5NTD5-F1
#
_cell.length_a   1.000
_cell.length_b   1.000
_cell.length_c   1.000
_cell.angle_alpha   90.00
_cell.angle_beta   90.00
_cell.angle_gamma   90.00
#
_symmetry.space_group_name_H-M   'P 1'
#
loop_
_entity.id
_entity.type
_entity.pdbx_description
1 polymer ?
#
loop_
_entity_poly.entity_id
_entity_poly.type
_entity_poly.pdbx_seq_one_letter_code
_entity_poly.pdbx_strand_id
1 'polypeptide(L)' 'MLAFRKPTFVATAICSLLVGIAAPVSAKRSPPKFVEPVTVAGVTFSAPGWPIGIVIATDAASNRELWRQRIYAIR' A
#
# COMPACT_ATOMS: atom_id res chain seq x y z
N MET A 1 -38.18 36.74 45.26
CA MET A 1 -36.75 36.55 44.94
C MET A 1 -36.64 35.22 44.18
N LEU A 2 -36.66 35.25 42.84
CA LEU A 2 -36.64 34.05 41.98
C LEU A 2 -35.21 33.84 41.46
N ALA A 3 -34.59 32.74 41.87
CA ALA A 3 -33.22 32.39 41.51
C ALA A 3 -33.17 31.75 40.10
N PHE A 4 -32.54 32.45 39.17
CA PHE A 4 -32.28 32.03 37.79
C PHE A 4 -31.12 31.01 37.79
N ARG A 5 -31.40 29.73 37.53
CA ARG A 5 -30.36 28.68 37.41
C ARG A 5 -29.86 28.58 35.96
N LYS A 6 -28.54 28.64 35.78
CA LYS A 6 -27.80 28.64 34.50
C LYS A 6 -27.83 27.26 33.80
N PRO A 7 -28.09 27.18 32.48
CA PRO A 7 -28.01 25.93 31.73
C PRO A 7 -26.59 25.73 31.16
N THR A 8 -25.66 25.20 31.97
CA THR A 8 -24.26 24.97 31.55
C THR A 8 -23.99 23.53 31.08
N PHE A 9 -25.01 22.73 30.79
CA PHE A 9 -24.88 21.28 30.57
C PHE A 9 -24.99 20.81 29.12
N VAL A 10 -25.37 21.67 28.18
CA VAL A 10 -25.67 21.22 26.81
C VAL A 10 -24.43 21.18 25.91
N ALA A 11 -23.41 21.98 26.18
CA ALA A 11 -22.25 22.12 25.29
C ALA A 11 -21.28 20.92 25.31
N THR A 12 -21.22 20.16 26.41
CA THR A 12 -20.25 19.06 26.58
C THR A 12 -20.67 17.75 25.91
N ALA A 13 -21.95 17.55 25.62
CA ALA A 13 -22.44 16.32 25.00
C ALA A 13 -22.15 16.23 23.48
N ILE A 14 -22.01 17.38 22.81
CA ILE A 14 -21.83 17.44 21.35
C ILE A 14 -20.40 17.06 20.94
N CYS A 15 -19.38 17.39 21.76
CA CYS A 15 -18.00 17.03 21.45
C CYS A 15 -17.73 15.52 21.51
N SER A 16 -18.42 14.78 22.38
CA SER A 16 -18.21 13.34 22.54
C SER A 16 -18.77 12.51 21.38
N LEU A 17 -19.73 13.04 20.61
CA LEU A 17 -20.36 12.32 19.50
C LEU A 17 -19.54 12.40 18.20
N LEU A 18 -18.65 13.38 18.06
CA LEU A 18 -17.85 13.60 16.84
C LEU A 18 -16.54 12.80 16.81
N VAL A 19 -16.07 12.27 17.94
CA VAL A 19 -14.80 11.52 18.01
C VAL A 19 -14.97 10.03 17.66
N GLY A 20 -16.20 9.51 17.64
CA GLY A 20 -16.47 8.06 17.52
C GLY A 20 -16.55 7.49 16.10
N ILE A 21 -16.52 8.30 15.04
CA ILE A 21 -16.83 7.83 13.66
C ILE A 21 -15.58 7.61 12.80
N ALA A 22 -14.40 8.02 13.24
CA ALA A 22 -13.17 7.82 12.50
C ALA A 22 -12.56 6.44 12.83
N ALA A 23 -13.21 5.36 12.37
CA ALA A 23 -12.50 4.09 12.25
C ALA A 23 -11.27 4.33 11.36
N PRO A 24 -10.06 3.91 11.75
CA PRO A 24 -8.90 4.07 10.91
C PRO A 24 -9.16 3.30 9.63
N VAL A 25 -9.44 4.03 8.54
CA VAL A 25 -9.53 3.44 7.20
C VAL A 25 -8.15 2.91 6.92
N SER A 26 -7.99 1.59 7.06
CA SER A 26 -6.79 0.88 6.68
C SER A 26 -6.61 1.09 5.18
N ALA A 27 -5.84 2.12 4.81
CA ALA A 27 -5.46 2.43 3.44
C ALA A 27 -4.40 1.43 2.98
N LYS A 28 -4.71 0.13 3.10
CA LYS A 28 -3.86 -0.94 2.63
C LYS A 28 -3.88 -0.86 1.10
N ARG A 29 -2.76 -0.45 0.53
CA ARG A 29 -2.59 -0.41 -0.93
C ARG A 29 -2.85 -1.81 -1.47
N SER A 30 -3.63 -1.91 -2.54
CA SER A 30 -3.76 -3.16 -3.28
C SER A 30 -2.38 -3.64 -3.75
N PRO A 31 -2.17 -4.96 -3.90
CA PRO A 31 -0.93 -5.46 -4.49
C PRO A 31 -0.64 -4.76 -5.82
N PRO A 32 0.65 -4.52 -6.15
CA PRO A 32 1.02 -3.99 -7.45
C PRO A 32 0.44 -4.86 -8.57
N LYS A 33 -0.02 -4.23 -9.66
CA LYS A 33 -0.44 -4.97 -10.86
C LYS A 33 0.74 -5.77 -11.39
N PHE A 34 0.47 -6.98 -11.88
CA PHE A 34 1.46 -7.76 -12.62
C PHE A 34 1.98 -6.96 -13.82
N VAL A 35 3.30 -7.00 -14.02
CA VAL A 35 3.98 -6.34 -15.14
C VAL A 35 4.37 -7.43 -16.13
N GLU A 36 3.95 -7.28 -17.38
CA GLU A 36 4.29 -8.24 -18.42
C GLU A 36 5.82 -8.23 -18.68
N PRO A 37 6.42 -9.41 -18.97
CA PRO A 37 7.81 -9.48 -19.37
C PRO A 37 8.09 -8.65 -20.63
N VAL A 38 9.25 -8.01 -20.68
CA VAL A 38 9.68 -7.18 -21.81
C VAL A 38 10.91 -7.82 -22.45
N THR A 39 10.91 -7.95 -23.78
CA THR A 39 12.05 -8.51 -24.52
C THR A 39 12.77 -7.40 -25.30
N VAL A 40 14.07 -7.27 -25.10
CA VAL A 40 14.94 -6.31 -25.81
C VAL A 40 16.23 -7.02 -26.21
N ALA A 41 16.62 -6.92 -27.49
CA ALA A 41 17.86 -7.49 -28.01
C ALA A 41 18.08 -8.99 -27.67
N GLY A 42 17.00 -9.79 -27.72
CA GLY A 42 17.07 -11.23 -27.42
C GLY A 42 17.14 -11.56 -25.92
N VAL A 43 16.96 -10.59 -25.04
CA VAL A 43 16.89 -10.80 -23.59
C VAL A 43 15.49 -10.45 -23.10
N THR A 44 14.86 -11.39 -22.40
CA THR A 44 13.56 -11.22 -21.74
C THR A 44 13.77 -10.85 -20.28
N PHE A 45 13.26 -9.68 -19.91
CA PHE A 45 13.25 -9.17 -18.54
C PHE A 45 11.89 -9.44 -17.91
N SER A 46 11.89 -10.08 -16.74
CA SER A 46 10.67 -10.43 -16.01
C SER A 46 10.78 -10.08 -14.53
N ALA A 47 9.64 -9.73 -13.91
CA ALA A 47 9.51 -9.49 -12.49
C ALA A 47 8.47 -10.48 -11.93
N PRO A 48 8.89 -11.64 -11.39
CA PRO A 48 7.96 -12.63 -10.88
C PRO A 48 7.17 -12.06 -9.71
N GLY A 49 5.91 -12.49 -9.57
CA GLY A 49 5.06 -12.09 -8.43
C GLY A 49 5.63 -12.53 -7.08
N TRP A 50 6.51 -13.53 -7.06
CA TRP A 50 7.22 -14.00 -5.88
C TRP A 50 8.56 -14.65 -6.27
N PRO A 51 9.70 -14.36 -5.59
CA PRO A 51 9.87 -13.38 -4.53
C PRO A 51 9.72 -11.95 -5.07
N ILE A 52 8.99 -11.09 -4.35
CA ILE A 52 8.77 -9.71 -4.76
C ILE A 52 10.09 -8.96 -4.80
N GLY A 53 10.25 -8.08 -5.79
CA GLY A 53 11.39 -7.18 -5.86
C GLY A 53 12.64 -7.81 -6.47
N ILE A 54 12.46 -8.79 -7.37
CA ILE A 54 13.52 -9.37 -8.18
C ILE A 54 13.22 -9.08 -9.65
N VAL A 55 14.27 -8.75 -10.40
CA VAL A 55 14.27 -8.73 -11.85
C VAL A 55 15.14 -9.89 -12.34
N ILE A 56 14.64 -10.65 -13.29
CA ILE A 56 15.32 -11.79 -13.91
C ILE A 56 15.53 -11.46 -15.38
N ALA A 57 16.75 -11.61 -15.87
CA ALA A 57 17.08 -11.54 -17.29
C ALA A 57 17.30 -12.96 -17.83
N THR A 58 16.57 -13.29 -18.89
CA THR A 58 16.58 -14.61 -19.52
C THR A 58 16.93 -14.46 -20.99
N ASP A 59 17.82 -15.29 -21.51
CA ASP A 59 18.07 -15.38 -22.94
C ASP A 59 16.80 -15.91 -23.65
N ALA A 60 16.29 -15.17 -24.63
CA ALA A 60 15.02 -15.48 -25.27
C ALA A 60 15.09 -16.72 -26.18
N ALA A 61 16.27 -17.06 -26.69
CA ALA A 61 16.44 -18.23 -27.57
C ALA A 61 16.51 -19.54 -26.76
N SER A 62 17.28 -19.54 -25.67
CA SER A 62 17.56 -20.74 -24.87
C SER A 62 16.71 -20.84 -23.60
N ASN A 63 15.94 -19.81 -23.24
CA ASN A 63 15.27 -19.67 -21.94
C ASN A 63 16.21 -19.80 -20.73
N ARG A 64 17.52 -19.58 -20.93
CA ARG A 64 18.51 -19.64 -19.85
C ARG A 64 18.52 -18.34 -19.06
N GLU A 65 18.45 -18.44 -17.73
CA GLU A 65 18.69 -17.29 -16.86
C GLU A 65 20.14 -16.79 -17.04
N LEU A 66 20.28 -15.52 -17.40
CA LEU A 66 21.57 -14.83 -17.54
C LEU A 66 22.01 -14.26 -16.21
N TRP A 67 21.09 -13.59 -15.51
CA TRP A 67 21.30 -13.03 -14.18
C TRP A 67 19.97 -12.72 -13.50
N ARG A 68 20.05 -12.50 -12.17
CA ARG A 68 18.96 -11.97 -11.35
C ARG A 68 19.46 -10.87 -10.42
N GLN A 69 18.64 -9.83 -10.21
CA GLN A 69 18.97 -8.70 -9.35
C GLN A 69 17.80 -8.37 -8.42
N ARG A 70 18.09 -8.12 -7.14
CA ARG A 70 17.12 -7.62 -6.17
C ARG A 70 17.06 -6.09 -6.25
N ILE A 71 15.86 -5.53 -6.44
CA ILE A 71 15.63 -4.08 -6.64
C ILE A 71 15.18 -3.34 -5.37
N TYR A 72 14.83 -4.07 -4.30
CA TYR A 72 14.57 -3.48 -2.99
C TYR A 72 15.48 -4.11 -1.94
N ALA A 73 16.22 -3.27 -1.20
CA ALA A 73 16.82 -3.65 0.07
C ALA A 73 15.87 -3.21 1.19
N ILE A 74 15.36 -4.16 1.97
CA ILE A 74 14.69 -3.82 3.23
C ILE A 74 15.84 -3.54 4.21
N ARG A 75 16.01 -2.29 4.61
CA ARG A 75 16.88 -1.90 5.72
C ARG A 75 16.04 -1.70 6.97
#